data_AF-A0A2H5VB66-F1
#
_entry.id   AF-A0A2H5VB66-F1
#
_cell.length_a   1.000
_cell.length_b   1.000
_cell.length_c   1.000
_cell.angle_alpha   90.00
_cell.angle_beta   90.00
_cell.angle_gamma   90.00
#
_symmetry.space_group_name_H-M   'P 1'
#
loop_
_entity.id
_entity.type
_entity.pdbx_description
1 polymer ?
#
loop_
_entity_poly.entity_id
_entity_poly.type
_entity_poly.pdbx_seq_one_letter_code
_entity_poly.pdbx_strand_id
1 'polypeptide(L)'
;MRQSYAKAQRFLVTTTNERDKEDIRKAFRREILLTVGFTEQEVKGIDLGIPDEEFQELVRERLLKKLTGNARQKIINMSELEYYITQGWEFVTILPNNKVVVKLPVVESE
;
A
#
# COMPACT_ATOMS: atom_id res chain seq x y z
N MET A 1 2.47 47.92 4.28
CA MET A 1 1.87 47.72 2.93
C MET A 1 2.42 46.51 2.19
N ARG A 2 3.75 46.36 1.97
CA ARG A 2 4.32 45.23 1.20
C ARG A 2 3.92 43.83 1.71
N GLN A 3 3.92 43.59 3.02
CA GLN A 3 3.56 42.28 3.58
C GLN A 3 2.07 41.93 3.41
N SER A 4 1.19 42.92 3.50
CA SER A 4 -0.25 42.75 3.28
C SER A 4 -0.52 42.38 1.82
N TYR A 5 0.20 43.02 0.90
CA TYR A 5 0.14 42.70 -0.53
C TYR A 5 0.62 41.28 -0.83
N ALA A 6 1.75 40.85 -0.24
CA ALA A 6 2.26 39.49 -0.41
C ALA A 6 1.27 38.40 0.05
N LYS A 7 0.56 38.62 1.17
CA LYS A 7 -0.48 37.68 1.65
C LYS A 7 -1.73 37.66 0.77
N ALA A 8 -2.08 38.79 0.16
CA ALA A 8 -3.26 38.92 -0.71
C ALA A 8 -2.97 38.48 -2.15
N GLN A 9 -1.70 38.48 -2.58
CA GLN A 9 -1.27 38.15 -3.93
C GLN A 9 -1.74 36.76 -4.40
N ARG A 10 -1.81 35.77 -3.50
CA ARG A 10 -2.34 34.42 -3.80
C ARG A 10 -3.80 34.40 -4.28
N PHE A 11 -4.58 35.43 -3.94
CA PHE A 11 -5.99 35.55 -4.33
C PHE A 11 -6.22 36.50 -5.51
N LEU A 12 -5.19 37.27 -5.90
CA LEU A 12 -5.25 38.30 -6.93
C LEU A 12 -4.70 37.81 -8.29
N VAL A 13 -4.06 36.63 -8.30
CA VAL A 13 -3.48 36.04 -9.51
C VAL A 13 -4.41 34.93 -10.01
N THR A 14 -4.83 35.04 -11.28
CA THR A 14 -5.68 34.06 -11.97
C THR A 14 -4.90 32.92 -12.63
N THR A 15 -3.57 33.05 -12.70
CA THR A 15 -2.67 31.98 -13.16
C THR A 15 -2.23 31.14 -11.95
N THR A 16 -2.71 29.90 -11.86
CA THR A 16 -2.23 28.95 -10.86
C THR A 16 -0.72 28.80 -10.97
N ASN A 17 0.02 29.09 -9.89
CA ASN A 17 1.46 28.92 -9.87
C ASN A 17 1.78 27.42 -9.93
N GLU A 18 2.77 27.01 -10.74
CA GLU A 18 3.17 25.60 -10.84
C GLU A 18 3.62 25.04 -9.48
N ARG A 19 4.18 25.90 -8.62
CA ARG A 19 4.53 25.56 -7.24
C ARG A 19 3.34 25.13 -6.39
N ASP A 20 2.19 25.81 -6.53
CA ASP A 20 0.99 25.45 -5.77
C ASP A 20 0.46 24.08 -6.21
N LYS A 21 0.55 23.74 -7.51
CA LYS A 21 0.15 22.42 -8.02
C LYS A 21 1.05 21.30 -7.50
N GLU A 22 2.35 21.55 -7.45
CA GLU A 22 3.33 20.58 -6.96
C GLU A 22 3.15 20.33 -5.46
N ASP A 23 2.90 21.38 -4.68
CA ASP A 23 2.64 21.28 -3.24
C ASP A 23 1.33 20.52 -2.96
N ILE A 24 0.27 20.80 -3.72
CA ILE A 24 -1.00 20.05 -3.63
C ILE A 24 -0.79 18.57 -3.98
N ARG A 25 0.00 18.27 -5.03
CA ARG A 25 0.28 16.89 -5.45
C ARG A 25 1.06 16.13 -4.37
N LYS A 26 2.05 16.77 -3.74
CA LYS A 26 2.80 16.18 -2.61
C LYS A 26 1.91 15.92 -1.41
N ALA A 27 1.03 16.87 -1.06
CA ALA A 27 0.06 16.69 0.02
C ALA A 27 -0.89 15.52 -0.25
N PHE A 28 -1.40 15.41 -1.47
CA PHE A 28 -2.29 14.32 -1.88
C PHE A 28 -1.60 12.94 -1.84
N ARG A 29 -0.36 12.85 -2.32
CA ARG A 29 0.43 11.61 -2.25
C ARG A 29 0.71 11.18 -0.82
N ARG A 30 0.98 12.13 0.08
CA ARG A 30 1.12 11.85 1.53
C ARG A 30 -0.14 11.21 2.11
N GLU A 31 -1.31 11.75 1.83
CA GLU A 31 -2.59 11.21 2.30
C GLU A 31 -2.86 9.79 1.78
N ILE A 32 -2.53 9.52 0.50
CA ILE A 32 -2.64 8.17 -0.07
C ILE A 32 -1.73 7.18 0.66
N LEU A 33 -0.46 7.53 0.90
CA LEU A 33 0.48 6.64 1.60
C LEU A 33 0.00 6.33 3.03
N LEU A 34 -0.49 7.34 3.76
CA LEU A 34 -1.07 7.14 5.10
C LEU A 34 -2.28 6.19 5.05
N THR A 35 -3.16 6.36 4.07
CA THR A 35 -4.34 5.50 3.87
C THR A 35 -3.96 4.05 3.56
N VAL A 36 -2.88 3.85 2.79
CA VAL A 36 -2.34 2.53 2.44
C VAL A 36 -1.67 1.86 3.66
N GLY A 37 -1.40 2.61 4.73
CA GLY A 37 -0.84 2.12 5.98
C GLY A 37 0.67 2.34 6.11
N PHE A 38 1.22 3.34 5.43
CA PHE A 38 2.53 3.87 5.78
C PHE A 38 2.43 4.69 7.07
N THR A 39 3.44 4.59 7.91
CA THR A 39 3.57 5.44 9.10
C THR A 39 4.08 6.83 8.71
N GLU A 40 3.76 7.86 9.50
CA GLU A 40 4.28 9.21 9.24
C GLU A 40 5.82 9.28 9.16
N GLN A 41 6.51 8.36 9.84
CA GLN A 41 7.97 8.27 9.81
C GLN A 41 8.47 7.75 8.46
N GLU A 42 7.81 6.73 7.90
CA GLU A 42 8.13 6.21 6.57
C GLU A 42 7.82 7.24 5.48
N VAL A 43 6.69 7.97 5.60
CA VAL A 43 6.32 8.99 4.61
C VAL A 43 7.28 10.19 4.59
N LYS A 44 7.92 10.52 5.73
CA LYS A 44 8.95 11.57 5.78
C LYS A 44 10.25 11.18 5.06
N GLY A 45 10.53 9.89 4.92
CA GLY A 45 11.70 9.38 4.22
C GLY A 45 11.50 9.16 2.71
N ILE A 46 10.26 9.20 2.23
CA ILE A 46 9.92 9.00 0.82
C ILE A 46 9.97 10.33 0.08
N ASP A 47 10.67 10.38 -1.04
CA ASP A 47 10.58 11.52 -1.95
C ASP A 47 9.23 11.50 -2.68
N LEU A 48 8.39 12.49 -2.38
CA LEU A 48 7.07 12.65 -2.99
C LEU A 48 7.17 13.32 -4.37
N GLY A 49 8.36 13.60 -4.89
CA GLY A 49 8.64 14.11 -6.23
C GLY A 49 8.77 13.03 -7.33
N ILE A 50 8.70 11.74 -6.98
CA ILE A 50 8.82 10.63 -7.94
C ILE A 50 7.77 10.67 -9.07
N PRO A 51 8.01 10.05 -10.24
CA PRO A 51 6.99 9.90 -11.27
C PRO A 51 5.75 9.13 -10.75
N ASP A 52 4.59 9.35 -11.40
CA ASP A 52 3.34 8.72 -10.96
C ASP A 52 3.39 7.19 -11.03
N GLU A 53 4.09 6.62 -12.00
CA GLU A 53 4.22 5.17 -12.18
C GLU A 53 4.94 4.54 -10.99
N GLU A 54 6.09 5.08 -10.59
CA GLU A 54 6.83 4.62 -9.41
C GLU A 54 6.01 4.77 -8.13
N PHE A 55 5.22 5.85 -8.01
CA PHE A 55 4.32 6.03 -6.87
C PHE A 55 3.22 4.96 -6.82
N GLN A 56 2.63 4.62 -7.96
CA GLN A 56 1.61 3.57 -8.05
C GLN A 56 2.19 2.19 -7.75
N GLU A 57 3.40 1.89 -8.22
CA GLU A 57 4.10 0.65 -7.89
C GLU A 57 4.40 0.55 -6.39
N LEU A 58 4.89 1.63 -5.77
CA LEU A 58 5.15 1.67 -4.33
C LEU A 58 3.89 1.38 -3.51
N VAL A 59 2.76 1.99 -3.90
CA VAL A 59 1.45 1.75 -3.26
C VAL A 59 1.01 0.30 -3.47
N ARG A 60 1.10 -0.22 -4.70
CA ARG A 60 0.71 -1.59 -5.04
C ARG A 60 1.56 -2.61 -4.29
N GLU A 61 2.87 -2.42 -4.25
CA GLU A 61 3.79 -3.27 -3.49
C GLU A 61 3.45 -3.30 -2.01
N ARG A 62 3.15 -2.14 -1.40
CA ARG A 62 2.80 -2.10 0.03
C ARG A 62 1.47 -2.79 0.31
N LEU A 63 0.46 -2.60 -0.56
CA LEU A 63 -0.81 -3.32 -0.48
C LEU A 63 -0.60 -4.83 -0.62
N LEU A 64 0.22 -5.27 -1.58
CA LEU A 64 0.57 -6.69 -1.77
C LEU A 64 1.38 -7.23 -0.58
N LYS A 65 2.35 -6.48 -0.04
CA LYS A 65 3.10 -6.84 1.17
C LYS A 65 2.19 -6.97 2.40
N LYS A 66 1.19 -6.11 2.53
CA LYS A 66 0.17 -6.22 3.60
C LYS A 66 -0.71 -7.46 3.45
N LEU A 67 -1.06 -7.84 2.22
CA LEU A 67 -1.80 -9.07 1.92
C LEU A 67 -0.94 -10.33 2.10
N THR A 68 0.35 -10.26 1.80
CA THR A 68 1.27 -11.41 1.82
C THR A 68 2.00 -11.59 3.15
N GLY A 69 2.00 -10.57 4.01
CA GLY A 69 2.80 -10.53 5.23
C GLY A 69 2.40 -11.52 6.32
N ASN A 70 1.19 -12.09 6.30
CA ASN A 70 0.76 -13.08 7.30
C ASN A 70 -0.36 -14.04 6.85
N ALA A 71 -0.81 -14.01 5.58
CA ALA A 71 -1.99 -14.77 5.14
C ALA A 71 -1.71 -15.84 4.05
N ARG A 72 -0.44 -16.12 3.73
CA ARG A 72 -0.12 -17.17 2.73
C ARG A 72 -0.26 -18.58 3.28
N GLN A 73 -0.08 -18.77 4.59
CA GLN A 73 -0.16 -20.07 5.23
C GLN A 73 -1.22 -20.02 6.33
N LYS A 74 -2.13 -20.98 6.32
CA LYS A 74 -3.18 -21.13 7.32
C LYS A 74 -2.98 -22.45 8.05
N ILE A 75 -3.03 -22.40 9.38
CA ILE A 75 -3.06 -23.60 10.21
C ILE A 75 -4.52 -24.00 10.36
N ILE A 76 -4.87 -25.17 9.84
CA ILE A 76 -6.20 -25.74 9.89
C ILE A 76 -6.16 -27.07 10.66
N ASN A 77 -7.31 -27.57 11.09
CA ASN A 77 -7.39 -28.93 11.61
C ASN A 77 -7.34 -29.94 10.47
N MET A 78 -6.85 -31.15 10.73
CA MET A 78 -6.78 -32.24 9.74
C MET A 78 -8.14 -32.53 9.09
N SER A 79 -9.24 -32.42 9.86
CA SER A 79 -10.60 -32.64 9.35
C SER A 79 -11.06 -31.63 8.30
N GLU A 80 -10.44 -30.44 8.25
CA GLU A 80 -10.78 -29.39 7.30
C GLU A 80 -9.90 -29.42 6.04
N LEU A 81 -8.88 -30.29 6.01
CA LEU A 81 -7.89 -30.33 4.94
C LEU A 81 -8.52 -30.57 3.55
N GLU A 82 -9.43 -31.54 3.45
CA GLU A 82 -10.10 -31.87 2.17
C GLU A 82 -10.88 -30.68 1.61
N TYR A 83 -11.51 -29.89 2.49
CA TYR A 83 -12.24 -28.68 2.10
C TYR A 83 -11.29 -27.64 1.49
N TYR A 84 -10.15 -27.36 2.13
CA TYR A 84 -9.20 -26.36 1.63
C TYR A 84 -8.48 -26.82 0.35
N ILE A 85 -8.17 -28.11 0.21
CA ILE A 85 -7.60 -28.66 -1.04
C ILE A 85 -8.58 -28.47 -2.21
N THR A 86 -9.87 -28.71 -2.00
CA THR A 86 -10.92 -28.50 -3.03
C THR A 86 -11.08 -27.03 -3.40
N GLN A 87 -10.82 -26.11 -2.46
CA GLN A 87 -10.79 -24.66 -2.70
C GLN A 87 -9.48 -24.19 -3.36
N GLY A 88 -8.61 -25.11 -3.77
CA GLY A 88 -7.37 -24.81 -4.47
C GLY A 88 -6.21 -24.42 -3.55
N TRP A 89 -6.21 -24.81 -2.27
CA TRP A 89 -5.04 -24.61 -1.39
C TRP A 89 -4.05 -25.78 -1.51
N GLU A 90 -2.76 -25.49 -1.42
CA GLU A 90 -1.68 -26.47 -1.43
C GLU A 90 -1.36 -26.96 -0.01
N PHE A 91 -1.19 -28.26 0.15
CA PHE A 91 -0.74 -28.85 1.40
C PHE A 91 0.77 -28.67 1.56
N VAL A 92 1.21 -28.20 2.74
CA VAL A 92 2.64 -28.00 3.04
C VAL A 92 3.16 -29.06 4.00
N THR A 93 2.57 -29.15 5.20
CA THR A 93 3.07 -30.06 6.25
C THR A 93 2.04 -30.29 7.37
N ILE A 94 2.26 -31.35 8.16
CA ILE A 94 1.47 -31.72 9.33
C ILE A 94 2.25 -31.37 10.59
N LEU A 95 1.60 -30.69 11.53
CA LEU A 95 2.13 -30.45 12.87
C LEU A 95 1.73 -31.57 13.84
N PRO A 96 2.53 -31.83 14.89
CA PRO A 96 2.31 -32.92 15.86
C PRO A 96 1.05 -32.82 16.75
N ASN A 97 0.04 -32.01 16.40
CA ASN A 97 -1.23 -31.86 17.12
C ASN A 97 -2.46 -31.98 16.20
N ASN A 98 -2.39 -32.82 15.17
CA ASN A 98 -3.49 -32.99 14.19
C ASN A 98 -3.86 -31.68 13.44
N LYS A 99 -2.87 -30.79 13.31
CA LYS A 99 -2.97 -29.51 12.62
C LYS A 99 -2.19 -29.57 11.32
N VAL A 100 -2.67 -28.92 10.29
CA VAL A 100 -2.09 -28.92 8.95
C VAL A 100 -1.85 -27.49 8.51
N VAL A 101 -0.71 -27.27 7.86
CA VAL A 101 -0.41 -26.01 7.21
C VAL A 101 -0.79 -26.14 5.74
N VAL A 102 -1.72 -25.28 5.32
CA VAL A 102 -2.10 -25.12 3.91
C VAL A 102 -1.64 -23.76 3.40
N LYS A 103 -1.25 -23.66 2.14
CA LYS A 103 -0.77 -22.45 1.49
C LYS A 103 -1.64 -22.09 0.30
N LEU A 104 -1.92 -20.80 0.11
CA LEU A 104 -2.61 -20.33 -1.09
C LEU A 104 -1.62 -20.40 -2.27
N PRO A 105 -1.94 -21.08 -3.40
CA PRO A 105 -1.05 -21.12 -4.55
C PRO A 105 -0.90 -19.71 -5.11
N VAL A 106 0.34 -19.34 -5.42
CA VAL A 106 0.61 -18.13 -6.17
C VAL A 106 0.39 -18.50 -7.63
N VAL A 107 -0.73 -18.08 -8.21
CA VAL A 107 -0.86 -18.08 -9.66
C VAL A 107 0.08 -16.97 -10.14
N GLU A 108 1.31 -17.33 -10.47
CA GLU A 108 2.16 -16.49 -11.30
C GLU A 108 1.52 -16.47 -12.69
N SER A 109 0.75 -15.43 -12.96
CA SER A 109 0.35 -15.09 -14.31
C SER A 109 1.58 -14.54 -15.03
N GLU A 110 2.25 -15.42 -15.79
CA GLU A 110 3.23 -15.06 -16.84
C GLU A 110 2.61 -14.21 -17.95
#